data_AF-A0AAW7QPM7-F1
#
_entry.id   AF-A0AAW7QPM7-F1
#
_cell.length_a   1.000
_cell.length_b   1.000
_cell.length_c   1.000
_cell.angle_alpha   90.00
_cell.angle_beta   90.00
_cell.angle_gamma   90.00
#
_symmetry.space_group_name_H-M   'P 1'
#
loop_
_entity.id
_entity.type
_entity.pdbx_description
1 polymer ?
#
loop_
_entity_poly.entity_id
_entity_poly.type
_entity_poly.pdbx_seq_one_letter_code
_entity_poly.pdbx_strand_id
1 'polypeptide(L)'
;MDPSPSRRIRWAINGALILALLAVFLGGLFTVVIGFFTGRLSPEASWQQWLGVIFPAVVIWGIAALPFGAALGFFASLIWREV
;
A
#
# COMPACT_ATOMS: atom_id res chain seq x y z
N MET A 1 21.80 18.40 14.10
CA MET A 1 21.76 17.16 14.91
C MET A 1 21.10 16.08 14.08
N ASP A 2 21.60 14.85 14.15
CA ASP A 2 20.93 13.71 13.53
C ASP A 2 19.54 13.48 14.17
N PRO A 3 18.50 13.14 13.38
CA PRO A 3 17.18 12.89 13.93
C PRO A 3 17.24 11.69 14.88
N SER A 4 16.56 11.81 16.02
CA SER A 4 16.54 10.76 17.04
C SER A 4 16.05 9.42 16.47
N PRO A 5 16.51 8.28 17.01
CA PRO A 5 16.05 6.96 16.56
C PRO A 5 14.51 6.83 16.56
N SER A 6 13.85 7.39 17.57
CA SER A 6 12.38 7.40 17.67
C SER A 6 11.70 8.17 16.52
N ARG A 7 12.28 9.28 16.07
CA ARG A 7 11.79 10.03 14.91
C ARG A 7 11.91 9.20 13.64
N ARG A 8 13.07 8.58 13.41
CA ARG A 8 13.32 7.76 12.21
C ARG A 8 12.31 6.61 12.12
N ILE A 9 12.07 5.92 13.24
CA ILE A 9 11.10 4.82 13.32
C ILE A 9 9.68 5.33 13.05
N ARG A 10 9.25 6.43 13.67
CA ARG A 10 7.90 6.99 13.45
C ARG A 10 7.68 7.33 11.98
N TRP A 11 8.64 8.00 11.36
CA TRP A 11 8.55 8.36 9.94
C TRP A 11 8.57 7.13 9.02
N ALA A 12 9.40 6.13 9.31
CA ALA A 12 9.39 4.87 8.58
C ALA A 12 8.03 4.15 8.68
N ILE A 13 7.46 4.04 9.88
CA ILE A 13 6.12 3.45 10.08
C ILE A 13 5.07 4.24 9.30
N ASN A 14 5.06 5.57 9.42
CA ASN A 14 4.09 6.40 8.70
C ASN A 14 4.25 6.27 7.19
N GLY A 15 5.49 6.27 6.68
CA GLY A 15 5.76 6.06 5.25
C GLY A 15 5.29 4.69 4.76
N ALA A 16 5.53 3.63 5.55
CA ALA A 16 5.06 2.28 5.25
C ALA A 16 3.54 2.21 5.16
N LEU A 17 2.84 2.79 6.16
CA LEU A 17 1.38 2.80 6.21
C LEU A 17 0.77 3.62 5.07
N ILE A 18 1.29 4.83 4.82
CA ILE A 18 0.80 5.70 3.74
C ILE A 18 0.97 4.99 2.39
N LEU A 19 2.15 4.45 2.12
CA LEU A 19 2.41 3.80 0.84
C LEU A 19 1.59 2.52 0.69
N ALA A 20 1.44 1.71 1.74
CA ALA A 20 0.61 0.52 1.72
C ALA A 20 -0.86 0.86 1.42
N LEU A 21 -1.41 1.91 2.04
CA LEU A 21 -2.78 2.35 1.76
C LEU A 21 -2.96 2.80 0.30
N LEU A 22 -2.01 3.60 -0.22
CA LEU A 22 -2.03 4.03 -1.62
C LEU A 22 -1.90 2.84 -2.59
N ALA A 23 -1.01 1.91 -2.30
CA ALA A 23 -0.80 0.71 -3.12
C ALA A 23 -2.03 -0.20 -3.12
N VAL A 24 -2.66 -0.40 -1.96
CA VAL A 24 -3.92 -1.15 -1.87
C VAL A 24 -5.03 -0.48 -2.69
N PHE A 25 -5.15 0.84 -2.60
CA PHE A 25 -6.20 1.56 -3.33
C PHE A 25 -5.97 1.50 -4.85
N LEU A 26 -4.78 1.89 -5.32
CA LEU A 26 -4.47 1.94 -6.75
C LEU A 26 -4.32 0.55 -7.36
N GLY A 27 -3.61 -0.34 -6.67
CA GLY A 27 -3.41 -1.72 -7.08
C GLY A 27 -4.71 -2.53 -7.04
N GLY A 28 -5.54 -2.32 -6.02
CA GLY A 28 -6.88 -2.91 -5.94
C GLY A 28 -7.79 -2.45 -7.08
N LEU A 29 -7.84 -1.15 -7.36
CA LEU A 29 -8.58 -0.61 -8.50
C LEU A 29 -8.11 -1.24 -9.82
N PHE A 30 -6.79 -1.30 -10.03
CA PHE A 30 -6.21 -1.92 -11.21
C PHE A 30 -6.58 -3.41 -11.33
N THR A 31 -6.48 -4.17 -10.22
CA THR A 31 -6.85 -5.59 -10.20
C THR A 31 -8.33 -5.81 -10.50
N VAL A 32 -9.22 -4.94 -10.02
CA VAL A 32 -10.65 -4.98 -10.35
C VAL A 32 -10.89 -4.74 -11.84
N VAL A 33 -10.26 -3.71 -12.41
CA VAL A 33 -10.36 -3.41 -13.85
C VAL A 33 -9.91 -4.61 -14.69
N ILE A 34 -8.73 -5.16 -14.41
CA ILE A 34 -8.24 -6.36 -15.10
C ILE A 34 -9.17 -7.56 -14.87
N GLY A 35 -9.75 -7.70 -13.69
CA GLY A 35 -10.72 -8.73 -13.37
C GLY A 35 -11.93 -8.72 -14.31
N PHE A 36 -12.48 -7.55 -14.61
CA PHE A 36 -13.55 -7.40 -15.60
C PHE A 36 -13.09 -7.75 -17.02
N PHE A 37 -11.93 -7.23 -17.46
CA PHE A 37 -11.42 -7.50 -18.80
C PHE A 37 -11.05 -8.97 -19.04
N THR A 38 -10.64 -9.68 -18.00
CA THR A 38 -10.25 -11.10 -18.07
C THR A 38 -11.41 -12.06 -17.80
N GLY A 39 -12.61 -11.55 -17.54
CA GLY A 39 -13.79 -12.36 -17.21
C GLY A 39 -13.73 -13.04 -15.83
N ARG A 40 -12.73 -12.71 -15.01
CA ARG A 40 -12.64 -13.19 -13.62
C ARG A 40 -13.67 -12.56 -12.70
N LEU A 41 -14.15 -11.37 -13.07
CA LEU A 41 -15.19 -10.62 -12.37
C LEU A 41 -16.30 -10.31 -13.37
N SER A 42 -17.50 -10.84 -13.15
CA SER A 42 -18.67 -10.53 -13.98
C SER A 42 -19.36 -9.25 -13.48
N PRO A 43 -20.15 -8.57 -14.33
CA PRO A 43 -20.97 -7.44 -13.90
C PRO A 43 -21.95 -7.80 -12.77
N GLU A 44 -22.40 -9.05 -12.72
CA GLU A 44 -23.27 -9.60 -11.67
C GLU A 44 -22.47 -10.43 -10.65
N ALA A 45 -21.20 -10.09 -10.42
CA ALA A 45 -20.31 -10.86 -9.56
C ALA A 45 -20.86 -10.97 -8.14
N SER A 46 -20.87 -12.19 -7.61
CA SER A 46 -21.25 -12.44 -6.22
C SER A 46 -20.18 -11.90 -5.27
N TRP A 47 -20.55 -11.71 -4.00
CA TRP A 47 -19.61 -11.27 -2.96
C TRP A 47 -18.37 -12.18 -2.85
N GLN A 48 -18.54 -13.48 -3.07
CA GLN A 48 -17.44 -14.45 -3.03
C GLN A 48 -16.42 -14.22 -4.15
N GLN A 49 -16.88 -13.86 -5.36
CA GLN A 49 -15.99 -13.52 -6.47
C GLN A 49 -15.25 -12.21 -6.21
N TRP A 50 -15.94 -11.21 -5.65
CA TRP A 50 -15.32 -9.96 -5.22
C TRP A 50 -14.21 -10.20 -4.19
N LEU A 51 -14.48 -11.00 -3.16
CA LEU A 51 -13.46 -11.36 -2.17
C LEU A 51 -12.29 -12.12 -2.80
N GLY A 52 -12.57 -13.04 -3.74
CA GLY A 52 -11.55 -13.78 -4.47
C GLY A 52 -10.59 -12.90 -5.28
N VAL A 53 -10.99 -11.67 -5.62
CA VAL A 53 -10.15 -10.71 -6.36
C VAL A 53 -9.57 -9.63 -5.43
N ILE A 54 -10.38 -9.02 -4.57
CA ILE A 54 -9.96 -7.91 -3.71
C ILE A 54 -9.03 -8.40 -2.60
N PHE A 55 -9.32 -9.53 -1.95
CA PHE A 55 -8.51 -9.96 -0.81
C PHE A 55 -7.06 -10.24 -1.21
N PRO A 56 -6.77 -11.03 -2.26
CA PRO A 56 -5.39 -11.22 -2.73
C PRO A 56 -4.75 -9.90 -3.17
N ALA A 57 -5.51 -9.01 -3.83
CA ALA A 57 -4.98 -7.72 -4.27
C ALA A 57 -4.51 -6.87 -3.07
N VAL A 58 -5.33 -6.75 -2.03
CA VAL A 58 -4.99 -6.01 -0.80
C VAL A 58 -3.72 -6.58 -0.18
N VAL A 59 -3.62 -7.91 -0.07
CA VAL A 59 -2.46 -8.58 0.52
C VAL A 59 -1.21 -8.35 -0.31
N ILE A 60 -1.26 -8.60 -1.62
CA ILE A 60 -0.09 -8.49 -2.51
C ILE A 60 0.39 -7.04 -2.57
N TRP A 61 -0.50 -6.10 -2.90
CA TRP A 61 -0.12 -4.70 -3.07
C TRP A 61 0.25 -4.03 -1.75
N GLY A 62 -0.50 -4.30 -0.67
CA GLY A 62 -0.22 -3.75 0.65
C GLY A 62 1.11 -4.22 1.21
N ILE A 63 1.35 -5.53 1.25
CA ILE A 63 2.59 -6.09 1.80
C ILE A 63 3.79 -5.69 0.95
N ALA A 64 3.67 -5.75 -0.37
CA ALA A 64 4.76 -5.37 -1.27
C ALA A 64 5.19 -3.90 -1.06
N ALA A 65 4.26 -3.01 -0.72
CA ALA A 65 4.53 -1.59 -0.51
C ALA A 65 5.17 -1.26 0.85
N LEU A 66 5.00 -2.09 1.88
CA LEU A 66 5.53 -1.83 3.22
C LEU A 66 7.05 -1.54 3.26
N PRO A 67 7.95 -2.36 2.68
CA PRO A 67 9.39 -2.09 2.75
C PRO A 67 9.78 -0.80 2.03
N PHE A 68 9.15 -0.50 0.88
CA PHE A 68 9.43 0.73 0.13
C PHE A 68 8.95 1.96 0.89
N GLY A 69 7.75 1.91 1.48
CA GLY A 69 7.21 3.02 2.26
C GLY A 69 8.02 3.25 3.53
N ALA A 70 8.49 2.18 4.18
CA ALA A 70 9.39 2.26 5.33
C ALA A 70 10.70 2.96 4.97
N ALA A 71 11.32 2.57 3.85
CA ALA A 71 12.55 3.20 3.37
C ALA A 71 12.33 4.69 3.05
N LEU A 72 11.27 5.02 2.32
CA LEU A 72 10.93 6.42 1.99
C LEU A 72 10.70 7.26 3.24
N GLY A 73 9.94 6.74 4.21
CA GLY A 73 9.71 7.40 5.49
C GLY A 73 11.01 7.62 6.27
N PHE A 74 11.88 6.59 6.33
CA PHE A 74 13.20 6.71 6.95
C PHE A 74 14.02 7.83 6.31
N PHE A 75 14.15 7.86 4.99
CA PHE A 75 14.92 8.91 4.30
C PHE A 75 14.28 10.29 4.44
N ALA A 76 12.95 10.39 4.38
CA ALA A 76 12.23 11.63 4.60
C ALA A 76 12.53 12.23 5.99
N SER A 77 12.71 11.39 7.00
CA SER A 77 13.08 11.83 8.36
C SER A 77 14.46 12.50 8.45
N LEU A 78 15.35 12.23 7.49
CA LEU A 78 16.70 12.83 7.41
C LEU A 78 16.68 14.20 6.69
N ILE A 79 15.72 14.38 5.78
CA ILE A 79 15.55 15.56 4.93
C ILE A 79 14.75 16.64 5.66
N TRP A 80 13.54 16.29 6.11
CA TRP A 80 12.71 17.20 6.90
C TRP A 80 13.25 17.25 8.32
N ARG A 81 14.05 18.28 8.64
CA ARG A 81 14.66 18.49 9.95
C ARG A 81 13.88 19.46 10.86
N GLU A 82 12.92 20.20 10.30
CA GLU A 82 12.39 21.43 10.91
C GLU A 82 10.97 21.35 11.48
N VAL A 83 10.33 20.16 11.45
CA VAL A 83 9.09 19.89 12.20
C VAL A 83 9.41 19.01 13.41
#